data_AF-A0A955UQA6-F1
#
_entry.id   AF-A0A955UQA6-F1
#
_cell.length_a   1.000
_cell.length_b   1.000
_cell.length_c   1.000
_cell.angle_alpha   90.00
_cell.angle_beta   90.00
_cell.angle_gamma   90.00
#
_symmetry.space_group_name_H-M   'P 1'
#
loop_
_entity.id
_entity.type
_entity.pdbx_description
1 polymer ?
#
loop_
_entity_poly.entity_id
_entity_poly.type
_entity_poly.pdbx_seq_one_letter_code
_entity_poly.pdbx_strand_id
1 'polypeptide(L)'
;EVVVSAAIDAIGWERRRAALVAGVAVAAAGAWSAFDLDVLDLADSIATNLFLVGGGLAIAIFVGWVMPDPIGEAAVGATRGPVHAIWRALLRYVVPVALVVILWSSVQETWAKLWALTG
;
A
#
# COMPACT_ATOMS: atom_id res chain seq x y z
N GLU A 1 5.89 -10.09 8.30
CA GLU A 1 4.62 -9.78 9.01
C GLU A 1 3.42 -9.65 8.09
N VAL A 2 3.25 -8.59 7.28
CA VAL A 2 2.00 -8.35 6.53
C VAL A 2 1.52 -9.55 5.69
N VAL A 3 2.38 -10.09 4.82
CA VAL A 3 2.04 -11.25 3.95
C VAL A 3 1.79 -12.52 4.77
N VAL A 4 2.52 -12.69 5.87
CA VAL A 4 2.40 -13.86 6.75
C VAL A 4 1.08 -13.83 7.51
N SER A 5 0.73 -12.68 8.10
CA SER A 5 -0.55 -12.48 8.79
C SER A 5 -1.72 -12.65 7.82
N ALA A 6 -1.65 -12.05 6.62
CA ALA A 6 -2.69 -12.22 5.61
C ALA A 6 -2.88 -13.69 5.20
N ALA A 7 -1.81 -14.47 5.06
CA ALA A 7 -1.90 -15.90 4.74
C ALA A 7 -2.48 -16.73 5.90
N ILE A 8 -2.20 -16.36 7.15
CA ILE A 8 -2.79 -17.00 8.33
C ILE A 8 -4.29 -16.67 8.40
N ASP A 9 -4.65 -15.40 8.29
CA ASP A 9 -6.02 -14.92 8.52
C ASP A 9 -6.98 -15.24 7.37
N ALA A 10 -6.53 -15.13 6.11
CA ALA A 10 -7.38 -15.33 4.94
C ALA A 10 -7.36 -16.77 4.40
N ILE A 11 -6.22 -17.46 4.51
CA ILE A 11 -6.00 -18.80 3.91
C ILE A 11 -5.90 -19.89 4.99
N GLY A 12 -5.83 -19.52 6.28
CA GLY A 12 -5.77 -20.47 7.40
C GLY A 12 -4.43 -21.19 7.54
N TRP A 13 -3.34 -20.62 7.00
CA TRP A 13 -2.03 -21.27 7.05
C TRP A 13 -1.42 -21.27 8.45
N GLU A 14 -0.65 -22.31 8.77
CA GLU A 14 0.18 -22.32 9.98
C GLU A 14 1.31 -21.29 9.89
N ARG A 15 1.58 -20.61 11.01
CA ARG A 15 2.59 -19.54 11.12
C ARG A 15 3.94 -19.90 10.52
N ARG A 16 4.44 -21.12 10.78
CA ARG A 16 5.73 -21.59 10.26
C ARG A 16 5.72 -21.73 8.74
N ARG A 17 4.66 -22.29 8.17
CA ARG A 17 4.53 -22.47 6.71
C ARG A 17 4.40 -21.12 6.03
N ALA A 18 3.54 -20.24 6.55
CA ALA A 18 3.36 -18.89 6.02
C ALA A 18 4.66 -18.08 6.02
N ALA A 19 5.42 -18.10 7.12
CA ALA A 19 6.70 -17.41 7.22
C ALA A 19 7.74 -17.95 6.24
N LEU A 20 7.88 -19.27 6.13
CA LEU A 20 8.87 -19.89 5.24
C LEU A 20 8.54 -19.64 3.77
N VAL A 21 7.29 -19.83 3.35
CA VAL A 21 6.88 -19.64 1.96
C VAL A 21 7.02 -18.18 1.56
N ALA A 22 6.52 -17.24 2.37
CA ALA A 22 6.64 -15.82 2.07
C ALA A 22 8.10 -15.37 2.04
N GLY A 23 8.92 -15.82 3.00
CA GLY A 23 10.34 -15.48 3.05
C GLY A 23 11.12 -15.99 1.84
N VAL A 24 10.90 -17.25 1.45
CA VAL A 24 11.55 -17.83 0.26
C VAL A 24 11.10 -17.14 -1.02
N ALA A 25 9.81 -16.83 -1.16
CA ALA A 25 9.29 -16.13 -2.33
C ALA A 25 9.88 -14.72 -2.47
N VAL A 26 9.94 -13.95 -1.37
CA VAL A 26 10.56 -12.61 -1.37
C VAL A 26 12.05 -12.70 -1.66
N ALA A 27 12.76 -13.65 -1.07
CA ALA A 27 14.18 -13.85 -1.33
C ALA A 27 14.46 -14.21 -2.80
N ALA A 28 13.64 -15.08 -3.39
CA ALA A 28 13.76 -15.44 -4.80
C ALA A 28 13.47 -14.25 -5.72
N ALA A 29 12.42 -13.46 -5.44
CA ALA A 29 12.11 -12.26 -6.20
C ALA A 29 13.23 -11.20 -6.10
N GLY A 30 13.77 -10.98 -4.89
CA GLY A 30 14.90 -10.07 -4.68
C GLY A 30 16.18 -10.54 -5.37
N ALA A 31 16.46 -11.85 -5.33
CA ALA A 31 17.60 -12.43 -6.05
C ALA A 31 17.46 -12.30 -7.56
N TRP A 32 16.26 -12.52 -8.11
CA TRP A 32 15.97 -12.30 -9.53
C TRP A 32 16.23 -10.85 -9.93
N SER A 33 15.77 -9.91 -9.11
CA SER A 33 15.95 -8.48 -9.31
C SER A 33 17.41 -8.02 -9.25
N ALA A 34 18.33 -8.82 -8.69
CA ALA A 34 19.75 -8.48 -8.62
C ALA A 34 20.49 -8.70 -9.94
N PHE A 35 19.91 -9.44 -10.88
CA PHE A 35 20.52 -9.74 -12.17
C PHE A 35 20.21 -8.69 -13.25
N ASP A 36 19.19 -7.84 -13.04
CA ASP A 36 18.74 -6.85 -14.01
C ASP A 36 18.16 -5.61 -13.31
N LEU A 37 18.80 -4.46 -13.55
CA LEU A 37 18.39 -3.17 -12.97
C LEU A 37 17.08 -2.68 -13.56
N ASP A 38 16.75 -3.02 -14.82
CA ASP A 38 15.51 -2.59 -15.45
C ASP A 38 14.31 -3.32 -14.81
N VAL A 39 14.49 -4.60 -14.45
CA VAL A 39 13.49 -5.38 -13.71
C VAL A 39 13.31 -4.85 -12.28
N LEU A 40 14.40 -4.43 -11.63
CA LEU A 40 14.34 -3.80 -10.30
C LEU A 40 13.56 -2.49 -10.34
N ASP A 41 13.86 -1.63 -11.32
CA ASP A 41 13.21 -0.32 -11.47
C ASP A 41 11.71 -0.45 -11.80
N LEU A 42 11.33 -1.46 -12.58
CA LEU A 42 9.91 -1.77 -12.82
C LEU A 42 9.19 -2.25 -11.56
N ALA A 43 9.81 -3.20 -10.85
CA ALA A 43 9.24 -3.76 -9.63
C ALA A 43 9.04 -2.66 -8.56
N ASP A 44 10.02 -1.78 -8.39
CA ASP A 44 9.90 -0.61 -7.51
C ASP A 44 8.80 0.35 -7.96
N SER A 45 8.72 0.67 -9.25
CA SER A 45 7.68 1.56 -9.78
C SER A 45 6.28 1.01 -9.52
N ILE A 46 6.07 -0.29 -9.69
CA ILE A 46 4.77 -0.92 -9.40
C ILE A 46 4.49 -0.92 -7.89
N ALA A 47 5.46 -1.32 -7.07
CA ALA A 47 5.27 -1.45 -5.63
C ALA A 47 5.07 -0.09 -4.94
N THR A 48 5.96 0.86 -5.20
CA THR A 48 6.01 2.16 -4.53
C THR A 48 5.02 3.14 -5.16
N ASN A 49 5.00 3.27 -6.48
CA ASN A 49 4.22 4.33 -7.12
C ASN A 49 2.75 3.93 -7.33
N LEU A 50 2.46 2.64 -7.51
CA LEU A 50 1.10 2.17 -7.74
C LEU A 50 0.46 1.55 -6.49
N PHE A 51 1.07 0.52 -5.89
CA PHE A 51 0.45 -0.17 -4.76
C PHE A 51 0.44 0.64 -3.46
N LEU A 52 1.54 1.31 -3.12
CA LEU A 52 1.60 2.09 -1.90
C LEU A 52 0.73 3.35 -1.96
N VAL A 53 0.83 4.13 -3.06
CA VAL A 53 0.00 5.33 -3.26
C VAL A 53 -1.48 4.94 -3.46
N GLY A 54 -1.77 3.94 -4.30
CA GLY A 54 -3.12 3.47 -4.55
C GLY A 54 -3.77 2.84 -3.31
N GLY A 55 -3.03 2.05 -2.54
CA GLY A 55 -3.49 1.49 -1.26
C GLY A 55 -3.77 2.59 -0.23
N GLY A 56 -2.88 3.58 -0.13
CA GLY A 56 -3.10 4.76 0.72
C GLY A 56 -4.35 5.53 0.32
N LEU A 57 -4.59 5.70 -0.98
CA LEU A 57 -5.77 6.38 -1.50
C LEU A 57 -7.05 5.60 -1.17
N ALA A 58 -7.04 4.29 -1.37
CA ALA A 58 -8.16 3.42 -1.02
C ALA A 58 -8.49 3.49 0.48
N ILE A 59 -7.47 3.47 1.35
CA ILE A 59 -7.64 3.62 2.80
C ILE A 59 -8.17 5.02 3.14
N ALA A 60 -7.65 6.08 2.53
CA ALA A 60 -8.10 7.45 2.79
C ALA A 60 -9.57 7.64 2.37
N ILE A 61 -9.98 7.09 1.22
CA ILE A 61 -11.37 7.08 0.76
C ILE A 61 -12.26 6.29 1.74
N PHE A 62 -11.80 5.10 2.15
CA PHE A 62 -12.55 4.27 3.09
C PHE A 62 -12.79 4.99 4.42
N VAL A 63 -11.75 5.51 5.06
CA VAL A 63 -11.85 6.20 6.37
C VAL A 63 -12.56 7.56 6.24
N GLY A 64 -12.36 8.27 5.13
CA GLY A 64 -12.92 9.60 4.92
C GLY A 64 -14.42 9.61 4.62
N TRP A 65 -14.92 8.61 3.89
CA TRP A 65 -16.29 8.61 3.34
C TRP A 65 -17.11 7.34 3.55
N VAL A 66 -16.49 6.16 3.56
CA VAL A 66 -17.24 4.88 3.61
C VAL A 66 -17.49 4.43 5.05
N MET A 67 -16.51 4.64 5.92
CA MET A 67 -16.55 4.20 7.31
C MET A 67 -17.58 5.01 8.13
N PRO A 68 -18.48 4.34 8.89
CA PRO A 68 -19.57 5.01 9.59
C PRO A 68 -19.12 5.83 10.80
N ASP A 69 -18.19 5.32 11.62
CA ASP A 69 -17.64 6.03 12.78
C ASP A 69 -16.10 5.95 12.89
N PRO A 70 -15.37 6.64 12.00
CA PRO A 70 -13.90 6.60 12.00
C PRO A 70 -13.28 7.26 13.23
N ILE A 71 -13.96 8.21 13.88
CA ILE A 71 -13.44 8.88 15.08
C ILE A 71 -13.64 8.00 16.31
N GLY A 72 -14.81 7.37 16.44
CA GLY A 72 -15.10 6.44 17.52
C GLY A 72 -14.14 5.25 17.51
N GLU A 73 -13.92 4.65 16.35
CA GLU A 73 -12.99 3.53 16.16
C GLU A 73 -11.53 3.96 16.41
N ALA A 74 -11.10 5.12 15.91
CA ALA A 74 -9.74 5.62 16.19
C ALA A 74 -9.52 5.98 17.68
N ALA A 75 -10.60 6.28 18.41
CA ALA A 75 -10.55 6.56 19.84
C ALA A 75 -10.64 5.30 20.70
N VAL A 76 -10.83 4.11 20.12
CA VAL A 76 -10.77 2.85 20.88
C VAL A 76 -9.33 2.64 21.35
N GLY A 77 -9.09 2.86 22.65
CA GLY A 77 -7.75 2.81 23.25
C GLY A 77 -6.98 4.14 23.25
N ALA A 78 -7.60 5.24 22.83
CA ALA A 78 -7.00 6.59 22.86
C ALA A 78 -7.95 7.61 23.51
N THR A 79 -7.40 8.68 24.08
CA THR A 79 -8.20 9.76 24.67
C THR A 79 -8.93 10.55 23.57
N ARG A 80 -10.26 10.59 23.63
CA ARG A 80 -11.08 11.42 22.74
C ARG A 80 -10.62 12.88 22.84
N GLY A 81 -10.34 13.49 21.69
CA GLY A 81 -9.85 14.86 21.63
C GLY A 81 -9.93 15.47 20.23
N PRO A 82 -9.77 16.81 20.12
CA PRO A 82 -9.93 17.56 18.85
C PRO A 82 -8.96 17.10 17.75
N VAL A 83 -7.86 16.45 18.13
CA VAL A 83 -6.88 15.84 17.22
C VAL A 83 -7.55 14.82 16.28
N HIS A 84 -8.53 14.04 16.75
CA HIS A 84 -9.20 13.03 15.93
C HIS A 84 -10.12 13.67 14.87
N ALA A 85 -10.72 14.81 15.18
CA ALA A 85 -11.53 15.57 14.23
C ALA A 85 -10.66 16.20 13.14
N ILE A 86 -9.50 16.77 13.50
CA ILE A 86 -8.53 17.31 12.54
C ILE A 86 -7.96 16.19 11.66
N TRP A 87 -7.55 15.08 12.26
CA TRP A 87 -7.09 13.89 11.53
C TRP A 87 -8.11 13.41 10.49
N ARG A 88 -9.39 13.31 10.87
CA ARG A 88 -10.45 12.94 9.92
C ARG A 88 -10.62 13.97 8.81
N ALA A 89 -10.56 15.27 9.12
CA ALA A 89 -10.66 16.31 8.11
C ALA A 89 -9.50 16.24 7.09
N LEU A 90 -8.29 15.95 7.55
CA LEU A 90 -7.14 15.72 6.67
C LEU A 90 -7.35 14.50 5.78
N LEU A 91 -7.80 13.37 6.34
CA LEU A 91 -8.09 12.15 5.59
C LEU A 91 -9.24 12.28 4.59
N ARG A 92 -10.19 13.20 4.83
CA ARG A 92 -11.33 13.43 3.94
C ARG A 92 -11.04 14.46 2.84
N TYR A 93 -10.10 15.38 3.02
CA TYR A 93 -9.89 16.46 2.05
C TYR A 93 -8.45 16.54 1.54
N VAL A 94 -7.48 16.61 2.44
CA VAL A 94 -6.09 16.92 2.07
C VAL A 94 -5.37 15.70 1.51
N VAL A 95 -5.44 14.56 2.22
CA VAL A 95 -4.74 13.33 1.86
C VAL A 95 -5.23 12.74 0.53
N PRO A 96 -6.55 12.64 0.27
CA PRO A 96 -7.05 12.08 -0.99
C PRO A 96 -6.65 12.92 -2.20
N VAL A 97 -6.71 14.25 -2.08
CA VAL A 97 -6.29 15.16 -3.16
C VAL A 97 -4.80 15.02 -3.44
N ALA A 98 -3.96 15.01 -2.39
CA ALA A 98 -2.53 14.82 -2.55
C ALA A 98 -2.18 13.48 -3.20
N LEU A 99 -2.81 12.39 -2.76
CA LEU A 99 -2.57 11.05 -3.31
C LEU A 99 -3.08 10.90 -4.75
N VAL A 100 -4.18 11.54 -5.13
CA VAL A 100 -4.65 11.55 -6.53
C VAL A 100 -3.64 12.25 -7.44
N VAL A 101 -3.07 13.39 -7.00
CA VAL A 101 -2.05 14.11 -7.78
C VAL A 101 -0.78 13.27 -7.93
N ILE A 102 -0.32 12.64 -6.84
CA ILE A 102 0.88 11.77 -6.85
C ILE A 102 0.63 10.52 -7.71
N LEU A 103 -0.55 9.90 -7.60
CA LEU A 103 -0.90 8.72 -8.39
C LEU A 103 -0.96 9.06 -9.88
N TRP A 104 -1.47 10.24 -10.23
CA TRP A 104 -1.50 10.69 -11.61
C TRP A 104 -0.09 10.81 -12.21
N SER A 105 0.85 11.46 -11.51
CA SER A 105 2.23 11.56 -11.99
C SER A 105 2.93 10.19 -12.03
N SER A 106 2.70 9.37 -11.01
CA SER A 106 3.22 8.00 -10.87
C SER A 106 2.82 7.07 -12.02
N VAL A 107 1.55 7.14 -12.43
CA VAL A 107 1.02 6.32 -13.53
C VAL A 107 1.67 6.70 -14.85
N GLN A 108 1.92 7.98 -15.09
CA GLN A 108 2.59 8.44 -16.31
C GLN A 108 4.02 7.91 -16.41
N GLU A 109 4.78 7.95 -15.32
CA GLU A 109 6.15 7.41 -15.28
C GLU A 109 6.17 5.91 -15.51
N THR A 110 5.29 5.16 -14.85
CA THR A 110 5.20 3.71 -14.99
C THR A 110 4.84 3.31 -16.42
N TRP A 111 3.89 4.03 -17.05
CA TRP A 111 3.50 3.81 -18.44
C TRP A 111 4.63 4.10 -19.43
N ALA A 112 5.43 5.15 -19.18
CA ALA A 112 6.59 5.48 -20.00
C ALA A 112 7.66 4.36 -19.95
N LYS A 113 7.93 3.83 -18.75
CA LYS A 113 8.87 2.70 -18.56
C LYS A 113 8.40 1.44 -19.26
N LEU A 114 7.10 1.12 -19.17
CA LEU A 114 6.51 -0.03 -19.85
C LEU A 114 6.69 0.07 -21.37
N TRP A 115 6.44 1.25 -21.95
CA TRP A 115 6.63 1.45 -23.39
C TRP A 115 8.10 1.32 -23.81
N ALA A 116 9.04 1.82 -23.01
CA ALA A 116 10.48 1.73 -23.28
C ALA A 116 11.06 0.30 -23.28
N LEU A 117 10.37 -0.66 -22.64
CA LEU A 117 10.77 -2.06 -22.65
C LEU A 117 10.13 -2.87 -23.79
N THR A 118 9.10 -2.32 -24.42
CA THR A 118 8.35 -2.96 -25.51
C THR A 118 8.71 -2.43 -26.90
N GLY A 119 9.63 -1.47 -27.02
CA GLY A 119 10.13 -0.90 -28.27
C GLY A 119 11.64 -0.68 -28.23
#